data_AF-A0AA40WEX9-F1
#
_entry.id   AF-A0AA40WEX9-F1
#
_cell.length_a   1.000
_cell.length_b   1.000
_cell.length_c   1.000
_cell.angle_alpha   90.00
_cell.angle_beta   90.00
_cell.angle_gamma   90.00
#
_symmetry.space_group_name_H-M   'P 1'
#
loop_
_entity.id
_entity.type
_entity.pdbx_description
1 polymer ?
#
loop_
_entity_poly.entity_id
_entity_poly.type
_entity_poly.pdbx_seq_one_letter_code
_entity_poly.pdbx_strand_id
1 'polypeptide(L)'
;EGITSFYDAYFLVKTKHLNAELYLAKVMEDLLSLEKSEGESWMSLEDSSFTAWTKFYNRPNDPNANNTGVSYYVKGSILALAMNLHLLSESSGDHSLLDVMNEVYQTFHLGKNRGFTKIEFFEAAKKRTGIDLKSEFGDYLDKPIPIPIEKYFHKIGVRRSDSNPEVELGFGTREDKGNLIIHKIDWKFLERSMNLRQGDQWITLDGTRIQDGDQKNLLKIVSTSEEVERVISRKGKILKRKMKLSKRFQTSQFKFEEQISEKQKRLRNLFFGIK
;
A
#
# COMPACT_ATOMS: atom_id res chain seq x y z
N GLU A 1 5.25 -15.94 0.17
CA GLU A 1 5.62 -14.52 0.03
C GLU A 1 4.79 -13.60 0.93
N GLY A 2 3.54 -13.23 0.61
CA GLY A 2 2.76 -12.28 1.43
C GLY A 2 2.66 -12.62 2.92
N ILE A 3 2.29 -13.86 3.27
CA ILE A 3 2.24 -14.33 4.66
C ILE A 3 3.62 -14.25 5.33
N THR A 4 4.68 -14.61 4.62
CA THR A 4 6.07 -14.49 5.09
C THR A 4 6.42 -13.03 5.40
N SER A 5 6.05 -12.09 4.51
CA SER A 5 6.25 -10.64 4.68
C SER A 5 5.37 -9.99 5.74
N PHE A 6 4.38 -10.70 6.26
CA PHE A 6 3.66 -10.26 7.46
C PHE A 6 4.43 -10.73 8.70
N TYR A 7 4.85 -11.98 8.71
CA TYR A 7 5.53 -12.58 9.86
C TYR A 7 6.97 -12.10 10.05
N ASP A 8 7.67 -11.65 9.00
CA ASP A 8 9.04 -11.11 9.11
C ASP A 8 9.13 -9.96 10.12
N ALA A 9 8.16 -9.05 10.12
CA ALA A 9 8.06 -7.93 11.04
C ALA A 9 7.25 -8.30 12.28
N TYR A 10 6.16 -9.06 12.12
CA TYR A 10 5.28 -9.38 13.26
C TYR A 10 5.95 -10.32 14.28
N PHE A 11 6.84 -11.22 13.86
CA PHE A 11 7.61 -12.01 14.82
C PHE A 11 8.55 -11.15 15.66
N LEU A 12 9.12 -10.07 15.11
CA LEU A 12 9.93 -9.14 15.89
C LEU A 12 9.10 -8.43 16.98
N VAL A 13 7.81 -8.18 16.73
CA VAL A 13 6.87 -7.70 17.76
C VAL A 13 6.70 -8.76 18.84
N LYS A 14 6.44 -10.02 18.45
CA LYS A 14 6.25 -11.13 19.40
C LYS A 14 7.47 -11.42 20.26
N THR A 15 8.67 -11.25 19.70
CA THR A 15 9.93 -11.42 20.43
C THR A 15 10.43 -10.13 21.08
N LYS A 16 9.65 -9.04 21.05
CA LYS A 16 9.95 -7.73 21.66
C LYS A 16 11.22 -7.05 21.11
N HIS A 17 11.60 -7.37 19.88
CA HIS A 17 12.66 -6.68 19.13
C HIS A 17 12.13 -5.51 18.29
N LEU A 18 10.81 -5.41 18.13
CA LEU A 18 10.12 -4.29 17.50
C LEU A 18 8.95 -3.87 18.40
N ASN A 19 8.86 -2.59 18.75
CA ASN A 19 7.72 -2.10 19.53
C ASN A 19 6.48 -1.89 18.62
N ALA A 20 5.32 -1.69 19.24
CA ALA A 20 4.06 -1.61 18.53
C ALA A 20 3.98 -0.39 17.60
N GLU A 21 4.52 0.75 18.02
CA GLU A 21 4.52 2.00 17.28
C GLU A 21 5.35 1.89 16.00
N LEU A 22 6.55 1.29 16.08
CA LEU A 22 7.41 1.04 14.91
C LEU A 22 6.80 0.02 13.96
N TYR A 23 6.14 -1.03 14.49
CA TYR A 23 5.40 -1.97 13.65
C TYR A 23 4.26 -1.28 12.88
N LEU A 24 3.45 -0.46 13.58
CA LEU A 24 2.37 0.31 12.97
C LEU A 24 2.88 1.31 11.93
N ALA A 25 4.04 1.94 12.16
CA ALA A 25 4.69 2.81 11.19
C ALA A 25 5.09 2.03 9.92
N LYS A 26 5.67 0.83 10.07
CA LYS A 26 5.99 -0.04 8.93
C LYS A 26 4.74 -0.44 8.14
N VAL A 27 3.66 -0.85 8.82
CA VAL A 27 2.40 -1.21 8.14
C VAL A 27 1.81 0.01 7.41
N MET A 28 1.92 1.21 7.99
CA MET A 28 1.49 2.43 7.32
C MET A 28 2.33 2.75 6.08
N GLU A 29 3.65 2.53 6.11
CA GLU A 29 4.51 2.69 4.93
C GLU A 29 4.08 1.73 3.80
N ASP A 30 3.85 0.46 4.15
CA ASP A 30 3.35 -0.57 3.24
C ASP A 30 2.00 -0.16 2.62
N LEU A 31 1.05 0.31 3.45
CA LEU A 31 -0.26 0.82 2.99
C LEU A 31 -0.12 2.03 2.06
N LEU A 32 0.64 3.06 2.47
CA LEU A 32 0.88 4.25 1.65
C LEU A 32 1.55 3.91 0.32
N SER A 33 2.36 2.84 0.28
CA SER A 33 2.99 2.36 -0.96
C SER A 33 1.99 1.78 -1.96
N LEU A 34 0.87 1.23 -1.49
CA LEU A 34 -0.25 0.78 -2.33
C LEU A 34 -1.09 1.99 -2.75
N GLU A 35 -1.44 2.84 -1.78
CA GLU A 35 -2.32 3.99 -1.96
C GLU A 35 -1.72 5.09 -2.83
N LYS A 36 -0.40 5.20 -2.96
CA LYS A 36 0.23 6.22 -3.83
C LYS A 36 0.00 5.98 -5.33
N SER A 37 -0.57 4.83 -5.70
CA SER A 37 -0.77 4.42 -7.08
C SER A 37 -2.20 4.00 -7.39
N GLU A 38 -2.51 3.86 -8.68
CA GLU A 38 -3.74 3.19 -9.13
C GLU A 38 -3.59 1.66 -9.22
N GLY A 39 -2.43 1.10 -8.86
CA GLY A 39 -2.09 -0.30 -9.16
C GLY A 39 -3.13 -1.31 -8.67
N GLU A 40 -3.74 -1.05 -7.51
CA GLU A 40 -4.78 -1.91 -6.95
C GLU A 40 -6.08 -1.94 -7.75
N SER A 41 -6.31 -0.97 -8.64
CA SER A 41 -7.45 -0.95 -9.58
C SER A 41 -7.15 -1.66 -10.91
N TRP A 42 -5.88 -2.01 -11.15
CA TRP A 42 -5.42 -2.62 -12.41
C TRP A 42 -5.02 -4.09 -12.26
N MET A 43 -4.49 -4.48 -11.10
CA MET A 43 -3.87 -5.79 -10.91
C MET A 43 -4.33 -6.41 -9.59
N SER A 44 -4.88 -7.62 -9.66
CA SER A 44 -5.21 -8.42 -8.48
C SER A 44 -3.93 -8.93 -7.80
N LEU A 45 -4.06 -9.42 -6.56
CA LEU A 45 -2.93 -10.02 -5.85
C LEU A 45 -2.49 -11.32 -6.53
N GLU A 46 -3.45 -12.12 -7.01
CA GLU A 46 -3.18 -13.35 -7.74
C GLU A 46 -2.49 -13.08 -9.08
N ASP A 47 -2.94 -12.10 -9.86
CA ASP A 47 -2.31 -11.72 -11.13
C ASP A 47 -0.86 -11.25 -10.93
N SER A 48 -0.61 -10.48 -9.86
CA SER A 48 0.73 -10.03 -9.51
C SER A 48 1.68 -11.21 -9.24
N SER A 49 1.20 -12.24 -8.54
CA SER A 49 1.95 -13.47 -8.31
C SER A 49 2.15 -14.28 -9.59
N PHE A 50 1.09 -14.48 -10.38
CA PHE A 50 1.13 -15.27 -11.61
C PHE A 50 2.05 -14.66 -12.67
N THR A 51 2.01 -13.34 -12.81
CA THR A 51 2.78 -12.59 -13.81
C THR A 51 4.15 -12.10 -13.32
N ALA A 52 4.61 -12.54 -12.15
CA ALA A 52 5.82 -12.04 -11.51
C ALA A 52 7.05 -11.98 -12.44
N TRP A 53 7.25 -13.03 -13.25
CA TRP A 53 8.34 -13.17 -14.23
C TRP A 53 8.38 -12.09 -15.30
N THR A 54 7.23 -11.55 -15.69
CA THR A 54 7.13 -10.57 -16.79
C THR A 54 6.82 -9.16 -16.30
N LYS A 55 6.14 -9.04 -15.15
CA LYS A 55 5.72 -7.76 -14.59
C LYS A 55 6.54 -7.37 -13.37
N PHE A 56 6.52 -8.17 -12.30
CA PHE A 56 7.16 -7.80 -11.03
C PHE A 56 8.69 -7.69 -11.13
N TYR A 57 9.36 -8.68 -11.72
CA TYR A 57 10.82 -8.66 -11.85
C TYR A 57 11.31 -7.69 -12.94
N ASN A 58 10.47 -7.35 -13.92
CA ASN A 58 10.80 -6.38 -14.97
C ASN A 58 10.43 -4.93 -14.61
N ARG A 59 9.91 -4.67 -13.39
CA ARG A 59 9.53 -3.32 -12.93
C ARG A 59 10.60 -2.25 -13.14
N PRO A 60 11.91 -2.51 -12.91
CA PRO A 60 12.94 -1.49 -13.14
C PRO A 60 12.98 -0.99 -14.59
N ASN A 61 12.52 -1.78 -15.55
CA ASN A 61 12.50 -1.45 -16.97
C ASN A 61 11.12 -1.00 -17.48
N ASP A 62 10.08 -1.08 -16.64
CA ASP A 62 8.72 -0.64 -16.98
C ASP A 62 8.42 0.71 -16.32
N PRO A 63 8.43 1.83 -17.08
CA PRO A 63 8.20 3.16 -16.52
C PRO A 63 6.80 3.35 -15.94
N ASN A 64 5.87 2.45 -16.23
CA ASN A 64 4.50 2.50 -15.75
C ASN A 64 4.18 1.45 -14.68
N ALA A 65 5.15 0.62 -14.30
CA ALA A 65 4.99 -0.44 -13.31
C ALA A 65 4.35 0.04 -12.00
N ASN A 66 4.69 1.25 -11.55
CA ASN A 66 4.16 1.83 -10.33
C ASN A 66 2.67 2.18 -10.42
N ASN A 67 2.14 2.47 -11.61
CA ASN A 67 0.73 2.85 -11.79
C ASN A 67 -0.20 1.65 -12.01
N THR A 68 0.32 0.57 -12.57
CA THR A 68 -0.50 -0.58 -13.02
C THR A 68 -0.17 -1.88 -12.30
N GLY A 69 0.76 -1.87 -11.35
CA GLY A 69 1.20 -3.07 -10.64
C GLY A 69 1.10 -2.94 -9.13
N VAL A 70 0.93 -4.06 -8.45
CA VAL A 70 0.93 -4.17 -6.98
C VAL A 70 2.01 -5.14 -6.53
N SER A 71 2.74 -4.88 -5.45
CA SER A 71 3.69 -5.88 -4.95
C SER A 71 2.94 -7.01 -4.26
N TYR A 72 3.10 -8.25 -4.71
CA TYR A 72 2.48 -9.41 -4.06
C TYR A 72 3.08 -9.69 -2.67
N TYR A 73 4.25 -9.14 -2.36
CA TYR A 73 4.80 -9.09 -1.00
C TYR A 73 4.03 -8.12 -0.12
N VAL A 74 3.93 -6.85 -0.55
CA VAL A 74 3.31 -5.77 0.26
C VAL A 74 1.80 -5.99 0.40
N LYS A 75 1.07 -6.11 -0.71
CA LYS A 75 -0.37 -6.34 -0.69
C LYS A 75 -0.71 -7.68 -0.02
N GLY A 76 0.12 -8.70 -0.24
CA GLY A 76 -0.02 -9.99 0.43
C GLY A 76 0.22 -9.92 1.95
N SER A 77 1.16 -9.09 2.42
CA SER A 77 1.40 -8.84 3.85
C SER A 77 0.22 -8.13 4.50
N ILE A 78 -0.33 -7.10 3.86
CA ILE A 78 -1.55 -6.41 4.33
C ILE A 78 -2.73 -7.37 4.40
N LEU A 79 -2.91 -8.25 3.41
CA LEU A 79 -3.96 -9.27 3.43
C LEU A 79 -3.75 -10.28 4.56
N ALA A 80 -2.53 -10.75 4.76
CA ALA A 80 -2.19 -11.67 5.84
C ALA A 80 -2.42 -11.05 7.22
N LEU A 81 -2.06 -9.78 7.41
CA LEU A 81 -2.39 -9.03 8.62
C LEU A 81 -3.90 -8.93 8.83
N ALA A 82 -4.67 -8.60 7.79
CA ALA A 82 -6.13 -8.52 7.86
C ALA A 82 -6.75 -9.86 8.26
N MET A 83 -6.29 -10.97 7.66
CA MET A 83 -6.70 -12.33 8.04
C MET A 83 -6.38 -12.64 9.50
N ASN A 84 -5.16 -12.31 9.96
CA ASN A 84 -4.76 -12.54 11.34
C ASN A 84 -5.62 -11.75 12.34
N LEU A 85 -5.88 -10.46 12.07
CA LEU A 85 -6.73 -9.61 12.91
C LEU A 85 -8.19 -10.09 12.92
N HIS A 86 -8.70 -10.56 11.78
CA HIS A 86 -10.03 -11.13 11.67
C HIS A 86 -10.15 -12.42 12.50
N LEU A 87 -9.24 -13.38 12.32
CA LEU A 87 -9.19 -14.61 13.13
C LEU A 87 -9.17 -14.28 14.62
N LEU A 88 -8.26 -13.40 15.05
CA LEU A 88 -8.12 -12.99 16.44
C LEU A 88 -9.43 -12.42 17.02
N SER A 89 -10.16 -11.64 16.25
CA SER A 89 -11.45 -11.05 16.67
C SER A 89 -12.59 -12.06 16.75
N GLU A 90 -12.74 -12.89 15.71
CA GLU A 90 -13.85 -13.84 15.60
C GLU A 90 -13.68 -15.02 16.56
N SER A 91 -12.44 -15.43 16.83
CA SER A 91 -12.14 -16.47 17.80
C SER A 91 -11.91 -15.94 19.22
N SER A 92 -12.23 -14.67 19.49
CA SER A 92 -12.01 -14.06 20.82
C SER A 92 -10.57 -14.24 21.36
N GLY A 93 -9.57 -14.22 20.49
CA GLY A 93 -8.15 -14.35 20.83
C GLY A 93 -7.57 -15.76 20.67
N ASP A 94 -8.40 -16.79 20.45
CA ASP A 94 -7.97 -18.20 20.50
C ASP A 94 -7.23 -18.68 19.24
N HIS A 95 -7.36 -17.98 18.12
CA HIS A 95 -6.79 -18.35 16.83
C HIS A 95 -6.10 -17.18 16.16
N SER A 96 -5.05 -17.51 15.43
CA SER A 96 -4.27 -16.59 14.61
C SER A 96 -3.96 -17.21 13.26
N LEU A 97 -3.39 -16.43 12.34
CA LEU A 97 -2.95 -16.98 11.06
C LEU A 97 -1.84 -18.04 11.24
N LEU A 98 -1.16 -18.07 12.38
CA LEU A 98 -0.11 -19.05 12.67
C LEU A 98 -0.71 -20.44 12.89
N ASP A 99 -1.89 -20.52 13.52
CA ASP A 99 -2.64 -21.75 13.66
C ASP A 99 -2.99 -22.36 12.31
N VAL A 100 -3.43 -21.51 11.36
CA VAL A 100 -3.73 -21.92 9.98
C VAL A 100 -2.47 -22.44 9.30
N MET A 101 -1.35 -21.72 9.39
CA MET A 101 -0.09 -22.14 8.79
C MET A 101 0.43 -23.45 9.38
N ASN A 102 0.25 -23.68 10.68
CA ASN A 102 0.57 -24.96 11.32
C ASN A 102 -0.30 -26.09 10.78
N GLU A 103 -1.61 -25.89 10.64
CA GLU A 103 -2.50 -26.90 10.05
C GLU A 103 -2.11 -27.24 8.61
N VAL A 104 -1.79 -26.22 7.80
CA VAL A 104 -1.33 -26.39 6.42
C VAL A 104 -0.01 -27.17 6.38
N TYR A 105 0.96 -26.82 7.23
CA TYR A 105 2.24 -27.51 7.30
C TYR A 105 2.10 -28.98 7.71
N GLN A 106 1.34 -29.25 8.77
CA GLN A 106 1.09 -30.61 9.26
C GLN A 106 0.35 -31.45 8.22
N THR A 107 -0.68 -30.89 7.58
CA THR A 107 -1.52 -31.64 6.63
C THR A 107 -0.80 -31.94 5.33
N PHE A 108 -0.17 -30.94 4.71
CA PHE A 108 0.32 -31.06 3.34
C PHE A 108 1.79 -31.45 3.28
N HIS A 109 2.65 -30.75 4.00
CA HIS A 109 4.08 -31.06 3.99
C HIS A 109 4.38 -32.34 4.76
N LEU A 110 4.03 -32.42 6.04
CA LEU A 110 4.33 -33.61 6.85
C LEU A 110 3.41 -34.80 6.52
N GLY A 111 2.11 -34.56 6.38
CA GLY A 111 1.13 -35.62 6.18
C GLY A 111 1.08 -36.18 4.76
N LYS A 112 1.19 -35.33 3.73
CA LYS A 112 1.05 -35.72 2.31
C LYS A 112 2.35 -35.62 1.50
N ASN A 113 3.43 -35.11 2.08
CA ASN A 113 4.71 -34.86 1.41
C ASN A 113 4.57 -34.07 0.09
N ARG A 114 3.73 -33.03 0.07
CA ARG A 114 3.55 -32.14 -1.07
C ARG A 114 3.14 -30.73 -0.67
N GLY A 115 3.13 -29.81 -1.65
CA GLY A 115 2.52 -28.49 -1.50
C GLY A 115 0.99 -28.53 -1.42
N PHE A 116 0.40 -27.35 -1.26
CA PHE A 116 -1.05 -27.15 -1.14
C PHE A 116 -1.54 -26.19 -2.23
N THR A 117 -2.83 -26.27 -2.55
CA THR A 117 -3.52 -25.33 -3.44
C THR A 117 -4.18 -24.17 -2.67
N LYS A 118 -4.58 -23.11 -3.38
CA LYS A 118 -5.35 -21.99 -2.81
C LYS A 118 -6.62 -22.45 -2.07
N ILE A 119 -7.35 -23.40 -2.65
CA ILE A 119 -8.58 -23.96 -2.05
C ILE A 119 -8.23 -24.73 -0.77
N GLU A 120 -7.20 -25.58 -0.83
CA GLU A 120 -6.74 -26.38 0.30
C GLU A 120 -6.27 -25.52 1.49
N PHE A 121 -5.67 -24.36 1.24
CA PHE A 121 -5.34 -23.39 2.28
C PHE A 121 -6.58 -22.92 3.05
N PHE A 122 -7.63 -22.51 2.32
CA PHE A 122 -8.86 -22.02 2.95
C PHE A 122 -9.63 -23.13 3.67
N GLU A 123 -9.62 -24.35 3.13
CA GLU A 123 -10.21 -25.53 3.78
C GLU A 123 -9.48 -25.86 5.09
N ALA A 124 -8.14 -25.84 5.08
CA ALA A 124 -7.34 -26.02 6.28
C ALA A 124 -7.61 -24.92 7.32
N ALA A 125 -7.74 -23.66 6.89
CA ALA A 125 -8.08 -22.56 7.78
C ALA A 125 -9.43 -22.77 8.48
N LYS A 126 -10.46 -23.12 7.71
CA LYS A 126 -11.81 -23.39 8.24
C LYS A 126 -11.81 -24.61 9.16
N LYS A 127 -11.09 -25.68 8.81
CA LYS A 127 -10.93 -26.87 9.65
C LYS A 127 -10.28 -26.53 10.99
N ARG A 128 -9.22 -25.73 10.97
CA ARG A 128 -8.44 -25.38 12.17
C ARG A 128 -9.15 -24.42 13.10
N THR A 129 -9.85 -23.43 12.55
CA THR A 129 -10.35 -22.26 13.30
C THR A 129 -11.87 -22.16 13.38
N GLY A 130 -12.59 -22.96 12.57
CA GLY A 130 -14.03 -22.82 12.37
C GLY A 130 -14.45 -21.59 11.54
N ILE A 131 -13.53 -20.70 11.18
CA ILE A 131 -13.81 -19.42 10.53
C ILE A 131 -13.60 -19.53 9.01
N ASP A 132 -14.58 -19.03 8.24
CA ASP A 132 -14.56 -19.08 6.78
C ASP A 132 -13.80 -17.87 6.18
N LEU A 133 -12.47 -17.99 6.11
CA LEU A 133 -11.62 -16.93 5.53
C LEU A 133 -11.83 -16.74 4.03
N LYS A 134 -12.30 -17.75 3.30
CA LYS A 134 -12.52 -17.65 1.86
C LYS A 134 -13.62 -16.64 1.55
N SER A 135 -14.70 -16.70 2.32
CA SER A 135 -15.86 -15.82 2.14
C SER A 135 -15.52 -14.36 2.45
N GLU A 136 -14.66 -14.11 3.44
CA GLU A 136 -14.26 -12.74 3.82
C GLU A 136 -13.14 -12.18 2.92
N PHE A 137 -12.20 -13.02 2.46
CA PHE A 137 -10.95 -12.55 1.84
C PHE A 137 -10.72 -12.95 0.38
N GLY A 138 -11.52 -13.87 -0.18
CA GLY A 138 -11.34 -14.39 -1.53
C GLY A 138 -11.32 -13.29 -2.61
N ASP A 139 -12.21 -12.31 -2.50
CA ASP A 139 -12.27 -11.20 -3.44
C ASP A 139 -11.00 -10.33 -3.45
N TYR A 140 -10.33 -10.15 -2.31
CA TYR A 140 -9.09 -9.36 -2.24
C TYR A 140 -7.88 -10.08 -2.86
N LEU A 141 -7.97 -11.40 -3.08
CA LEU A 141 -6.98 -12.17 -3.82
C LEU A 141 -7.20 -12.03 -5.32
N ASP A 142 -8.44 -12.28 -5.74
CA ASP A 142 -8.79 -12.56 -7.14
C ASP A 142 -9.19 -11.29 -7.90
N LYS A 143 -9.63 -10.23 -7.21
CA LYS A 143 -10.06 -8.97 -7.83
C LYS A 143 -9.06 -7.83 -7.59
N PRO A 144 -8.91 -6.91 -8.55
CA PRO A 144 -8.15 -5.68 -8.37
C PRO A 144 -8.96 -4.69 -7.51
N ILE A 145 -9.03 -4.96 -6.21
CA ILE A 145 -9.67 -4.10 -5.22
C ILE A 145 -8.75 -3.85 -4.02
N PRO A 146 -8.82 -2.67 -3.37
CA PRO A 146 -8.07 -2.39 -2.15
C PRO A 146 -8.54 -3.25 -0.97
N ILE A 147 -7.61 -3.55 -0.05
CA ILE A 147 -7.93 -4.23 1.22
C ILE A 147 -8.24 -3.16 2.27
N PRO A 148 -9.45 -3.16 2.89
CA PRO A 148 -9.81 -2.15 3.88
C PRO A 148 -9.17 -2.46 5.24
N ILE A 149 -7.85 -2.34 5.35
CA ILE A 149 -7.09 -2.78 6.53
C ILE A 149 -7.55 -2.07 7.81
N GLU A 150 -8.00 -0.82 7.72
CA GLU A 150 -8.59 -0.04 8.81
C GLU A 150 -9.79 -0.75 9.46
N LYS A 151 -10.63 -1.45 8.68
CA LYS A 151 -11.75 -2.27 9.19
C LYS A 151 -11.26 -3.31 10.19
N TYR A 152 -10.12 -3.94 9.89
CA TYR A 152 -9.57 -5.01 10.72
C TYR A 152 -8.75 -4.47 11.89
N PHE A 153 -8.04 -3.35 11.70
CA PHE A 153 -7.34 -2.68 12.80
C PHE A 153 -8.28 -2.13 13.86
N HIS A 154 -9.46 -1.64 13.46
CA HIS A 154 -10.48 -1.19 14.39
C HIS A 154 -10.91 -2.31 15.37
N LYS A 155 -10.81 -3.60 14.98
CA LYS A 155 -11.10 -4.74 15.88
C LYS A 155 -10.17 -4.82 17.10
N ILE A 156 -9.00 -4.17 17.03
CA ILE A 156 -8.05 -4.03 18.15
C ILE A 156 -7.86 -2.56 18.57
N GLY A 157 -8.78 -1.67 18.15
CA GLY A 157 -8.76 -0.25 18.48
C GLY A 157 -7.57 0.51 17.88
N VAL A 158 -7.10 0.13 16.71
CA VAL A 158 -6.11 0.92 15.97
C VAL A 158 -6.85 1.72 14.91
N ARG A 159 -6.59 3.03 14.84
CA ARG A 159 -7.15 3.93 13.82
C ARG A 159 -6.07 4.63 13.03
N ARG A 160 -6.39 4.99 11.79
CA ARG A 160 -5.58 5.90 10.99
C ARG A 160 -5.78 7.34 11.46
N SER A 161 -4.69 8.09 11.46
CA SER A 161 -4.65 9.52 11.69
C SER A 161 -3.82 10.15 10.56
N ASP A 162 -4.46 10.99 9.78
CA ASP A 162 -3.83 11.71 8.67
C ASP A 162 -3.52 13.16 9.07
N SER A 163 -2.50 13.75 8.46
CA SER A 163 -2.23 15.17 8.56
C SER A 163 -3.22 15.99 7.76
N ASN A 164 -3.07 17.31 7.80
CA ASN A 164 -3.72 18.14 6.79
C ASN A 164 -3.19 17.76 5.39
N PRO A 165 -4.06 17.70 4.39
CA PRO A 165 -3.65 17.41 3.03
C PRO A 165 -2.95 18.64 2.43
N GLU A 166 -1.85 18.41 1.73
CA GLU A 166 -1.13 19.44 0.98
C GLU A 166 -1.26 19.20 -0.52
N VAL A 167 -0.88 20.21 -1.31
CA VAL A 167 -0.91 20.13 -2.78
C VAL A 167 0.04 19.03 -3.27
N GLU A 168 -0.43 18.23 -4.22
CA GLU A 168 0.29 17.15 -4.87
C GLU A 168 0.22 17.37 -6.40
N LEU A 169 1.38 17.31 -7.04
CA LEU A 169 1.51 17.55 -8.49
C LEU A 169 1.26 16.27 -9.30
N GLY A 170 1.46 15.10 -8.68
CA GLY A 170 1.29 13.80 -9.33
C GLY A 170 2.42 13.42 -10.29
N PHE A 171 3.58 14.06 -10.18
CA PHE A 171 4.78 13.67 -10.91
C PHE A 171 6.06 14.09 -10.17
N GLY A 172 7.12 13.30 -10.36
CA GLY A 172 8.45 13.58 -9.84
C GLY A 172 9.37 14.13 -10.93
N THR A 173 10.22 15.09 -10.56
CA THR A 173 11.26 15.65 -11.43
C THR A 173 12.64 15.25 -10.96
N ARG A 174 13.59 15.22 -11.88
CA ARG A 174 15.04 15.10 -11.60
C ARG A 174 15.77 16.17 -12.38
N GLU A 175 16.84 16.70 -11.82
CA GLU A 175 17.72 17.59 -12.58
C GLU A 175 18.57 16.79 -13.58
N ASP A 176 18.68 17.29 -14.80
CA ASP A 176 19.61 16.81 -15.82
C ASP A 176 20.19 18.01 -16.58
N LYS A 177 21.46 18.33 -16.30
CA LYS A 177 22.21 19.44 -16.91
C LYS A 177 21.46 20.79 -16.82
N GLY A 178 20.96 21.13 -15.63
CA GLY A 178 20.19 22.37 -15.40
C GLY A 178 18.75 22.34 -15.92
N ASN A 179 18.26 21.20 -16.41
CA ASN A 179 16.87 21.03 -16.82
C ASN A 179 16.12 20.14 -15.82
N LEU A 180 14.89 20.52 -15.49
CA LEU A 180 14.01 19.65 -14.72
C LEU A 180 13.28 18.68 -15.63
N ILE A 181 13.61 17.40 -15.53
CA ILE A 181 13.03 16.34 -16.33
C ILE A 181 12.03 15.55 -15.49
N ILE A 182 10.81 15.39 -16.01
CA ILE A 182 9.81 14.51 -15.42
C ILE A 182 10.31 13.07 -15.53
N HIS A 183 10.57 12.42 -14.39
CA HIS A 183 11.09 11.04 -14.34
C HIS A 183 10.07 10.05 -13.78
N LYS A 184 9.00 10.52 -13.16
CA LYS A 184 7.94 9.69 -12.58
C LYS A 184 6.59 10.39 -12.73
N ILE A 185 5.54 9.62 -13.00
CA ILE A 185 4.17 10.11 -13.09
C ILE A 185 3.29 9.19 -12.25
N ASP A 186 2.52 9.77 -11.34
CA ASP A 186 1.59 9.08 -10.45
C ASP A 186 0.15 9.36 -10.94
N TRP A 187 -0.45 8.40 -11.64
CA TRP A 187 -1.76 8.58 -12.30
C TRP A 187 -2.88 8.97 -11.33
N LYS A 188 -2.80 8.50 -10.09
CA LYS A 188 -3.79 8.79 -9.05
C LYS A 188 -3.95 10.28 -8.76
N PHE A 189 -2.88 11.06 -8.95
CA PHE A 189 -2.86 12.49 -8.62
C PHE A 189 -2.73 13.38 -9.85
N LEU A 190 -2.70 12.80 -11.05
CA LEU A 190 -2.53 13.54 -12.30
C LEU A 190 -3.72 13.29 -13.23
N GLU A 191 -4.41 14.38 -13.63
CA GLU A 191 -5.46 14.25 -14.63
C GLU A 191 -4.87 13.80 -15.99
N ARG A 192 -5.47 12.76 -16.58
CA ARG A 192 -4.98 12.15 -17.83
C ARG A 192 -4.98 13.15 -19.01
N SER A 193 -5.88 14.14 -19.00
CA SER A 193 -5.98 15.22 -19.99
C SER A 193 -4.69 16.05 -20.09
N MET A 194 -3.90 16.11 -19.02
CA MET A 194 -2.64 16.86 -18.98
C MET A 194 -1.59 16.30 -19.93
N ASN A 195 -1.69 15.00 -20.27
CA ASN A 195 -0.83 14.31 -21.22
C ASN A 195 0.66 14.61 -20.98
N LEU A 196 1.10 14.53 -19.73
CA LEU A 196 2.53 14.54 -19.36
C LEU A 196 3.15 13.18 -19.69
N ARG A 197 4.46 13.19 -19.95
CA ARG A 197 5.24 11.99 -20.21
C ARG A 197 6.56 12.05 -19.47
N GLN A 198 7.04 10.88 -19.09
CA GLN A 198 8.41 10.74 -18.65
C GLN A 198 9.35 11.23 -19.75
N GLY A 199 10.37 12.00 -19.37
CA GLY A 199 11.30 12.66 -20.29
C GLY A 199 10.85 14.04 -20.77
N ASP A 200 9.66 14.50 -20.42
CA ASP A 200 9.30 15.90 -20.63
C ASP A 200 10.16 16.81 -19.74
N GLN A 201 10.62 17.92 -20.31
CA GLN A 201 11.25 18.98 -19.54
C GLN A 201 10.19 19.94 -19.01
N TRP A 202 10.16 20.17 -17.70
CA TRP A 202 9.36 21.22 -17.10
C TRP A 202 10.12 22.56 -17.15
N ILE A 203 9.49 23.59 -17.71
CA ILE A 203 10.11 24.90 -17.93
C ILE A 203 9.53 25.95 -16.99
N THR A 204 8.19 26.12 -17.00
CA THR A 204 7.53 27.15 -16.20
C THR A 204 6.26 26.67 -15.52
N LEU A 205 5.84 27.42 -14.50
CA LEU A 205 4.53 27.37 -13.86
C LEU A 205 4.03 28.80 -13.66
N ASP A 206 2.84 29.11 -14.17
CA ASP A 206 2.22 30.44 -14.22
C ASP A 206 3.20 31.55 -14.63
N GLY A 207 3.94 31.28 -15.72
CA GLY A 207 4.91 32.22 -16.29
C GLY A 207 6.24 32.31 -15.54
N THR A 208 6.39 31.66 -14.38
CA THR A 208 7.64 31.65 -13.60
C THR A 208 8.52 30.46 -13.98
N ARG A 209 9.80 30.70 -14.23
CA ARG A 209 10.79 29.65 -14.52
C ARG A 209 10.99 28.77 -13.30
N ILE A 210 11.04 27.45 -13.50
CA ILE A 210 11.28 26.48 -12.42
C ILE A 210 12.70 25.92 -12.53
N GLN A 211 13.38 25.84 -11.38
CA GLN A 211 14.63 25.12 -11.19
C GLN A 211 14.51 24.09 -10.05
N ASP A 212 15.53 23.24 -9.90
CA ASP A 212 15.55 22.26 -8.82
C ASP A 212 15.56 22.95 -7.45
N GLY A 213 14.80 22.41 -6.49
CA GLY A 213 14.58 23.03 -5.18
C GLY A 213 13.43 24.06 -5.10
N ASP A 214 12.96 24.61 -6.23
CA ASP A 214 11.84 25.58 -6.23
C ASP A 214 10.48 24.94 -5.92
N GLN A 215 10.38 23.62 -6.03
CA GLN A 215 9.13 22.86 -5.98
C GLN A 215 8.33 23.10 -4.68
N LYS A 216 8.99 23.15 -3.52
CA LYS A 216 8.34 23.43 -2.23
C LYS A 216 7.85 24.87 -2.11
N ASN A 217 8.55 25.83 -2.71
CA ASN A 217 8.15 27.24 -2.70
C ASN A 217 7.00 27.49 -3.69
N LEU A 218 6.96 26.76 -4.81
CA LEU A 218 5.91 26.83 -5.81
C LEU A 218 4.58 26.27 -5.29
N LEU A 219 4.58 25.18 -4.51
CA LEU A 219 3.36 24.66 -3.88
C LEU A 219 2.68 25.67 -2.94
N LYS A 220 3.44 26.61 -2.35
CA LYS A 220 2.89 27.72 -1.56
C LYS A 220 2.23 28.78 -2.44
N ILE A 221 2.83 29.12 -3.59
CA ILE A 221 2.30 30.10 -4.56
C ILE A 221 1.00 29.60 -5.20
N VAL A 222 1.00 28.32 -5.54
CA VAL A 222 -0.06 27.61 -6.25
C VAL A 222 -1.30 27.36 -5.37
N SER A 223 -1.17 27.48 -4.04
CA SER A 223 -2.27 27.29 -3.08
C SER A 223 -3.44 28.29 -3.20
N THR A 224 -3.32 29.31 -4.05
CA THR A 224 -4.31 30.38 -4.27
C THR A 224 -5.17 30.20 -5.52
N SER A 225 -4.83 29.26 -6.41
CA SER A 225 -5.54 29.05 -7.70
C SER A 225 -5.84 27.56 -7.92
N GLU A 226 -7.06 27.23 -8.36
CA GLU A 226 -7.45 25.82 -8.60
C GLU A 226 -6.88 25.23 -9.90
N GLU A 227 -6.54 26.09 -10.86
CA GLU A 227 -5.86 25.74 -12.11
C GLU A 227 -4.60 26.58 -12.28
N VAL A 228 -3.54 25.95 -12.80
CA VAL A 228 -2.27 26.60 -13.12
C VAL A 228 -1.80 26.23 -14.54
N GLU A 229 -1.22 27.18 -15.27
CA GLU A 229 -0.62 26.96 -16.58
C GLU A 229 0.85 26.55 -16.42
N ARG A 230 1.29 25.57 -17.19
CA ARG A 230 2.71 25.20 -17.28
C ARG A 230 3.17 25.14 -18.71
N VAL A 231 4.46 25.38 -18.89
CA VAL A 231 5.16 25.16 -20.14
C VAL A 231 6.11 23.98 -19.96
N ILE A 232 5.99 23.01 -20.88
CA ILE A 232 6.91 21.88 -20.98
C ILE A 232 7.58 21.87 -22.36
N SER A 233 8.76 21.27 -22.46
CA SER A 233 9.36 20.89 -23.74
C SER A 233 9.34 19.38 -23.89
N ARG A 234 8.81 18.91 -25.02
CA ARG A 234 8.81 17.49 -25.40
C ARG A 234 9.51 17.33 -26.73
N LYS A 235 10.69 16.72 -26.72
CA LYS A 235 11.50 16.48 -27.93
C LYS A 235 11.67 17.77 -28.77
N GLY A 236 11.93 18.90 -28.11
CA GLY A 236 12.11 20.22 -28.72
C GLY A 236 10.81 21.00 -29.01
N LYS A 237 9.62 20.41 -28.82
CA LYS A 237 8.34 21.12 -28.98
C LYS A 237 7.90 21.74 -27.66
N ILE A 238 7.62 23.02 -27.66
CA ILE A 238 7.05 23.74 -26.52
C ILE A 238 5.54 23.50 -26.46
N LEU A 239 5.06 23.09 -25.28
CA LEU A 239 3.66 22.75 -25.05
C LEU A 239 3.17 23.47 -23.79
N LYS A 240 2.03 24.16 -23.92
CA LYS A 240 1.27 24.69 -22.79
C LYS A 240 0.29 23.65 -22.29
N ARG A 241 0.21 23.46 -20.97
CA ARG A 241 -0.75 22.54 -20.33
C ARG A 241 -1.37 23.22 -19.13
N LYS A 242 -2.68 23.04 -18.98
CA LYS A 242 -3.36 23.36 -17.72
C LYS A 242 -3.21 22.21 -16.75
N MET A 243 -3.14 22.52 -15.47
CA MET A 243 -3.04 21.54 -14.39
C MET A 243 -4.04 21.91 -13.31
N LYS A 244 -4.98 20.99 -13.03
CA LYS A 244 -5.70 20.97 -11.76
C LYS A 244 -4.84 20.33 -10.68
N LEU A 245 -4.83 20.94 -9.51
CA LEU A 245 -4.04 20.47 -8.39
C LEU A 245 -4.78 19.35 -7.64
N SER A 246 -4.05 18.28 -7.36
CA SER A 246 -4.51 17.26 -6.43
C SER A 246 -4.06 17.59 -5.02
N LYS A 247 -4.64 16.89 -4.05
CA LYS A 247 -4.22 16.96 -2.65
C LYS A 247 -3.88 15.58 -2.12
N ARG A 248 -2.91 15.53 -1.21
CA ARG A 248 -2.47 14.30 -0.55
C ARG A 248 -2.06 14.59 0.89
N PHE A 249 -2.36 13.65 1.79
CA PHE A 249 -1.82 13.68 3.16
C PHE A 249 -0.29 13.49 3.12
N GLN A 250 0.45 14.43 3.70
CA GLN A 250 1.92 14.35 3.77
C GLN A 250 2.38 13.30 4.77
N THR A 251 1.64 13.17 5.88
CA THR A 251 1.89 12.11 6.85
C THR A 251 0.57 11.41 7.19
N SER A 252 0.66 10.10 7.26
CA SER A 252 -0.39 9.21 7.77
C SER A 252 0.27 8.31 8.80
N GLN A 253 -0.46 7.96 9.86
CA GLN A 253 0.02 7.05 10.89
C GLN A 253 -1.14 6.26 11.50
N PHE A 254 -0.85 5.02 11.90
CA PHE A 254 -1.75 4.25 12.74
C PHE A 254 -1.48 4.58 14.21
N LYS A 255 -2.54 4.81 14.98
CA LYS A 255 -2.48 5.12 16.40
C LYS A 255 -3.42 4.23 17.20
N PHE A 256 -3.05 4.00 18.45
CA PHE A 256 -3.98 3.45 19.43
C PHE A 256 -5.09 4.45 19.75
N GLU A 257 -6.32 3.95 19.72
CA GLU A 257 -7.47 4.66 20.26
C GLU A 257 -7.44 4.63 21.79
N GLU A 258 -7.73 5.78 22.39
CA GLU A 258 -7.75 5.99 23.84
C GLU A 258 -9.00 5.37 24.49
N GLN A 259 -10.15 5.49 23.82
CA GLN A 259 -11.43 4.97 24.28
C GLN A 259 -11.81 3.76 23.43
N ILE A 260 -11.66 2.56 24.01
CA ILE A 260 -11.94 1.29 23.34
C ILE A 260 -12.67 0.34 24.29
N SER A 261 -13.40 -0.62 23.72
CA SER A 261 -14.06 -1.68 24.48
C SER A 261 -13.04 -2.60 25.16
N GLU A 262 -13.44 -3.26 26.26
CA GLU A 262 -12.62 -4.27 26.93
C GLU A 262 -12.24 -5.42 25.98
N LYS A 263 -13.12 -5.79 25.04
CA LYS A 263 -12.81 -6.75 23.98
C LYS A 263 -11.64 -6.25 23.13
N GLN A 264 -11.72 -5.05 22.57
CA GLN A 264 -10.64 -4.48 21.76
C GLN A 264 -9.33 -4.39 22.55
N LYS A 265 -9.38 -4.00 23.83
CA LYS A 265 -8.21 -3.85 24.69
C LYS A 265 -7.49 -5.18 24.90
N ARG A 266 -8.26 -6.23 25.23
CA ARG A 266 -7.73 -7.59 25.34
C ARG A 266 -7.09 -8.08 24.04
N LEU A 267 -7.75 -7.89 22.91
CA LEU A 267 -7.23 -8.34 21.61
C LEU A 267 -5.99 -7.53 21.18
N ARG A 268 -5.96 -6.22 21.44
CA ARG A 268 -4.78 -5.37 21.22
C ARG A 268 -3.59 -5.87 22.00
N ASN A 269 -3.79 -6.15 23.29
CA ASN A 269 -2.74 -6.66 24.17
C ASN A 269 -2.23 -8.02 23.69
N LEU A 270 -3.12 -8.92 23.28
CA LEU A 270 -2.75 -10.21 22.69
C LEU A 270 -1.97 -10.04 21.38
N PHE A 271 -2.39 -9.15 20.49
CA PHE A 271 -1.74 -8.91 19.21
C PHE A 271 -0.32 -8.34 19.39
N PHE A 272 -0.15 -7.32 20.22
CA PHE A 272 1.16 -6.67 20.42
C PHE A 272 2.01 -7.30 21.53
N GLY A 273 1.48 -8.23 22.31
CA GLY A 273 2.18 -8.80 23.47
C GLY A 273 2.36 -7.80 24.61
N ILE A 274 1.45 -6.83 24.73
CA ILE A 274 1.43 -5.82 25.80
C ILE A 274 0.83 -6.48 27.04
N LYS A 275 1.56 -6.43 28.17
CA LYS A 275 1.06 -6.89 29.47
C LYS A 275 0.26 -5.80 30.16
#